data_AF-A0A2A6RJX6-F1
#
_entry.id   AF-A0A2A6RJX6-F1
#
_cell.length_a   1.000
_cell.length_b   1.000
_cell.length_c   1.000
_cell.angle_alpha   90.00
_cell.angle_beta   90.00
_cell.angle_gamma   90.00
#
_symmetry.space_group_name_H-M   'P 1'
#
loop_
_entity.id
_entity.type
_entity.pdbx_description
1 polymer ?
#
loop_
_entity_poly.entity_id
_entity_poly.type
_entity_poly.pdbx_seq_one_letter_code
_entity_poly.pdbx_strand_id
1 'polypeptide(L)'
;MHTPRFCHNCGAELPSEQARFCIECGVPIRGAVAPAAPTAPEPTHAVGTPTIQLPNARVDQQVIGGTVKLPGSGAVPPGLWVIDPPPGPEDVVAIYPPLRPVRDGWSGLVGRGWHAAGSEARGSQTIFHFHSEVPWFPAPGCGAGLRLISKISASSRAWEGRERRGFRFGVQRDGPMQIVHSFWQDATGREVFGQPLPQIQIMAPPRVPRVSDIDEQPALLDAREANLWVGESQAKGAYRLWRDQLVQEHTPVGRGITLIPLREWRSGPRSWLGRLVATVQAERYRVRVLQPFTCKLAAWKGQLKQIRQEAQALGLDLDPALAAEWWLDRNGYDGVIFTAARNRYDADQVLIVFRRGQLAQIKD
;
A
#
# COMPACT_ATOMS: atom_id res chain seq x y z
N MET A 1 7.19 -21.25 -39.93
CA MET A 1 6.14 -20.20 -39.85
C MET A 1 5.24 -20.57 -38.69
N HIS A 2 5.29 -19.82 -37.59
CA HIS A 2 4.42 -20.02 -36.42
C HIS A 2 3.17 -19.15 -36.57
N THR A 3 1.99 -19.72 -36.38
CA THR A 3 0.74 -18.96 -36.32
C THR A 3 0.68 -18.29 -34.94
N PRO A 4 0.54 -16.95 -34.85
CA PRO A 4 0.50 -16.26 -33.57
C PRO A 4 -0.74 -16.71 -32.78
N ARG A 5 -0.53 -17.04 -31.51
CA ARG A 5 -1.60 -17.40 -30.57
C ARG A 5 -1.91 -16.19 -29.71
N PHE A 6 -3.19 -15.92 -29.51
CA PHE A 6 -3.65 -14.80 -28.68
C PHE A 6 -4.30 -15.31 -27.38
N CYS A 7 -4.22 -14.49 -26.34
CA CYS A 7 -4.91 -14.73 -25.09
C CYS A 7 -6.42 -14.71 -25.33
N HIS A 8 -7.10 -15.80 -24.95
CA HIS A 8 -8.55 -15.93 -25.07
C HIS A 8 -9.34 -14.92 -24.22
N ASN A 9 -8.70 -14.28 -23.25
CA ASN A 9 -9.34 -13.35 -22.33
C ASN A 9 -9.15 -11.88 -22.74
N CYS A 10 -7.91 -11.46 -23.05
CA CYS A 10 -7.60 -10.06 -23.35
C CYS A 10 -7.12 -9.79 -24.78
N GLY A 11 -6.97 -10.81 -25.62
CA GLY A 11 -6.55 -10.67 -27.02
C GLY A 11 -5.07 -10.38 -27.24
N ALA A 12 -4.25 -10.32 -26.18
CA ALA A 12 -2.81 -10.11 -26.30
C ALA A 12 -2.06 -11.30 -26.93
N GLU A 13 -1.04 -11.04 -27.73
CA GLU A 13 -0.22 -12.08 -28.36
C GLU A 13 0.61 -12.86 -27.32
N LEU A 14 0.67 -14.18 -27.44
CA LEU A 14 1.37 -15.05 -26.50
C LEU A 14 2.81 -15.29 -26.98
N PRO A 15 3.82 -14.99 -26.15
CA PRO A 15 5.21 -14.88 -26.61
C PRO A 15 5.92 -16.22 -26.88
N SER A 16 5.32 -17.36 -26.54
CA SER A 16 5.84 -18.70 -26.91
C SER A 16 4.76 -19.80 -26.80
N GLU A 17 4.95 -20.93 -27.49
CA GLU A 17 4.02 -22.08 -27.43
C GLU A 17 3.93 -22.74 -26.04
N GLN A 18 4.92 -22.50 -25.19
CA GLN A 18 4.99 -23.06 -23.83
C GLN A 18 4.43 -22.11 -22.76
N ALA A 19 3.89 -20.95 -23.16
CA ALA A 19 3.28 -19.98 -22.26
C ALA A 19 2.04 -20.60 -21.57
N ARG A 20 2.13 -20.73 -20.24
CA ARG A 20 1.09 -21.37 -19.42
C ARG A 20 0.04 -20.41 -18.91
N PHE A 21 0.35 -19.11 -18.93
CA PHE A 21 -0.52 -18.02 -18.53
C PHE A 21 -0.30 -16.84 -19.47
N CYS A 22 -1.32 -16.02 -19.67
CA CYS A 22 -1.18 -14.76 -20.38
C CYS A 22 -0.43 -13.76 -19.50
N ILE A 23 0.66 -13.19 -20.02
CA ILE A 23 1.47 -12.22 -19.28
C ILE A 23 0.72 -10.90 -19.02
N GLU A 24 -0.20 -10.53 -19.90
CA GLU A 24 -0.93 -9.26 -19.80
C GLU A 24 -2.11 -9.31 -18.83
N CYS A 25 -2.77 -10.46 -18.66
CA CYS A 25 -3.96 -10.57 -17.81
C CYS A 25 -3.93 -11.72 -16.80
N GLY A 26 -2.86 -12.50 -16.74
CA GLY A 26 -2.63 -13.57 -15.76
C GLY A 26 -3.46 -14.84 -15.95
N VAL A 27 -4.33 -14.91 -16.97
CA VAL A 27 -5.26 -16.03 -17.16
C VAL A 27 -4.51 -17.26 -17.71
N PRO A 28 -4.70 -18.47 -17.14
CA PRO A 28 -4.06 -19.69 -17.62
C PRO A 28 -4.43 -19.99 -19.07
N ILE A 29 -3.42 -20.32 -19.87
CA ILE A 29 -3.59 -20.76 -21.24
C ILE A 29 -4.03 -22.22 -21.20
N ARG A 30 -5.25 -22.49 -21.65
CA ARG A 30 -5.83 -23.83 -21.64
C ARG A 30 -4.94 -24.80 -22.43
N GLY A 31 -4.52 -25.90 -21.80
CA GLY A 31 -3.81 -27.01 -22.44
C GLY A 31 -2.29 -27.11 -22.23
N ALA A 32 -1.67 -26.31 -21.34
CA ALA A 32 -0.23 -26.42 -21.08
C ALA A 32 0.14 -27.56 -20.10
N VAL A 33 1.11 -28.42 -20.48
CA VAL A 33 1.53 -29.63 -19.73
C VAL A 33 2.78 -29.36 -18.88
N ALA A 34 2.85 -29.85 -17.63
CA ALA A 34 3.98 -29.60 -16.71
C ALA A 34 5.18 -30.56 -16.89
N PRO A 35 6.46 -30.14 -16.75
CA PRO A 35 7.64 -30.99 -16.90
C PRO A 35 8.25 -31.36 -15.53
N ALA A 36 8.96 -32.50 -15.49
CA ALA A 36 9.63 -33.03 -14.29
C ALA A 36 10.92 -32.27 -13.92
N ALA A 37 11.26 -32.21 -12.62
CA ALA A 37 12.34 -31.36 -12.08
C ALA A 37 13.74 -32.03 -12.11
N PRO A 38 14.82 -31.27 -12.43
CA PRO A 38 16.20 -31.70 -12.17
C PRO A 38 17.05 -30.75 -11.27
N THR A 39 18.17 -31.32 -10.81
CA THR A 39 19.10 -31.03 -9.69
C THR A 39 20.00 -29.77 -9.83
N ALA A 40 20.45 -29.19 -8.69
CA ALA A 40 21.10 -27.86 -8.55
C ALA A 40 22.65 -27.83 -8.35
N PRO A 41 23.34 -26.68 -8.63
CA PRO A 41 24.67 -26.35 -8.08
C PRO A 41 24.84 -24.94 -7.43
N GLU A 42 25.99 -24.75 -6.75
CA GLU A 42 26.44 -23.74 -5.73
C GLU A 42 26.61 -22.24 -6.11
N PRO A 43 26.73 -21.29 -5.14
CA PRO A 43 26.41 -19.86 -5.31
C PRO A 43 27.60 -18.88 -5.43
N THR A 44 27.35 -17.71 -6.05
CA THR A 44 28.23 -16.50 -6.05
C THR A 44 27.41 -15.20 -5.97
N HIS A 45 27.91 -14.19 -5.25
CA HIS A 45 27.23 -12.90 -4.97
C HIS A 45 27.44 -11.82 -6.07
N ALA A 46 26.37 -11.13 -6.50
CA ALA A 46 26.37 -9.77 -7.09
C ALA A 46 24.98 -9.09 -7.01
N VAL A 47 24.97 -7.75 -7.15
CA VAL A 47 23.88 -6.78 -6.94
C VAL A 47 22.66 -6.95 -7.86
N GLY A 48 21.47 -6.74 -7.30
CA GLY A 48 20.16 -6.81 -7.98
C GLY A 48 19.29 -7.86 -7.28
N THR A 49 18.31 -7.41 -6.50
CA THR A 49 17.44 -8.18 -5.58
C THR A 49 17.69 -9.69 -5.54
N PRO A 50 18.51 -10.20 -4.59
CA PRO A 50 18.69 -11.63 -4.42
C PRO A 50 17.69 -12.15 -3.38
N THR A 51 16.67 -12.87 -3.85
CA THR A 51 15.94 -13.86 -3.05
C THR A 51 16.81 -15.11 -2.93
N ILE A 52 17.27 -15.50 -1.73
CA ILE A 52 18.01 -16.77 -1.50
C ILE A 52 17.93 -17.13 0.00
N GLN A 53 17.96 -18.37 0.49
CA GLN A 53 17.27 -19.65 0.21
C GLN A 53 17.41 -20.46 1.52
N LEU A 54 16.35 -21.14 1.96
CA LEU A 54 16.30 -21.92 3.21
C LEU A 54 16.83 -23.35 3.04
N PRO A 55 17.58 -23.89 4.03
CA PRO A 55 17.66 -25.34 4.22
C PRO A 55 16.97 -25.84 5.51
N ASN A 56 16.76 -24.96 6.49
CA ASN A 56 16.03 -25.10 7.77
C ASN A 56 16.27 -23.75 8.47
N ALA A 57 15.26 -22.94 8.83
CA ALA A 57 15.47 -21.56 9.27
C ALA A 57 16.38 -21.42 10.52
N ARG A 58 17.68 -21.23 10.26
CA ARG A 58 18.73 -20.65 11.13
C ARG A 58 19.66 -19.70 10.35
N VAL A 59 19.22 -19.14 9.20
CA VAL A 59 19.81 -17.97 8.50
C VAL A 59 18.88 -17.36 7.40
N ASP A 60 19.30 -16.19 6.89
CA ASP A 60 18.63 -14.99 6.29
C ASP A 60 17.48 -15.09 5.24
N GLN A 61 16.60 -14.06 5.24
CA GLN A 61 15.48 -13.82 4.31
C GLN A 61 15.35 -12.32 3.85
N GLN A 62 14.82 -12.08 2.63
CA GLN A 62 14.49 -10.79 1.98
C GLN A 62 13.23 -10.85 1.08
N VAL A 63 12.45 -9.74 0.94
CA VAL A 63 12.05 -9.03 -0.33
C VAL A 63 11.17 -7.78 -0.04
N ILE A 64 11.27 -6.75 -0.89
CA ILE A 64 10.65 -5.41 -0.81
C ILE A 64 9.81 -5.10 -2.07
N GLY A 65 8.60 -4.57 -1.91
CA GLY A 65 7.92 -3.71 -2.89
C GLY A 65 6.74 -4.33 -3.63
N GLY A 66 5.55 -3.74 -3.43
CA GLY A 66 4.31 -4.06 -4.14
C GLY A 66 3.10 -3.88 -3.24
N THR A 67 2.55 -2.68 -3.15
CA THR A 67 1.22 -2.42 -2.58
C THR A 67 0.17 -2.99 -3.55
N VAL A 68 0.14 -4.30 -3.70
CA VAL A 68 -0.77 -5.00 -4.61
C VAL A 68 -1.33 -6.21 -3.88
N LYS A 69 -2.66 -6.33 -3.88
CA LYS A 69 -3.42 -7.53 -3.51
C LYS A 69 -2.61 -8.78 -3.86
N LEU A 70 -2.37 -9.69 -2.91
CA LEU A 70 -1.53 -10.87 -3.14
C LEU A 70 -2.35 -12.15 -3.34
N PRO A 71 -2.78 -12.46 -4.57
CA PRO A 71 -2.95 -13.83 -5.02
C PRO A 71 -1.61 -14.54 -5.31
N GLY A 72 -0.50 -13.80 -5.45
CA GLY A 72 0.75 -14.34 -6.02
C GLY A 72 1.81 -14.85 -5.05
N SER A 73 1.85 -14.42 -3.78
CA SER A 73 2.94 -14.80 -2.87
C SER A 73 2.70 -16.08 -2.08
N GLY A 74 1.47 -16.57 -2.01
CA GLY A 74 1.09 -17.70 -1.14
C GLY A 74 1.23 -17.40 0.36
N ALA A 75 1.75 -16.23 0.75
CA ALA A 75 2.00 -15.88 2.14
C ALA A 75 0.69 -15.53 2.86
N VAL A 76 0.41 -16.23 3.95
CA VAL A 76 -0.82 -16.05 4.73
C VAL A 76 -0.62 -14.89 5.73
N PRO A 77 -1.43 -13.81 5.64
CA PRO A 77 -1.38 -12.70 6.59
C PRO A 77 -1.79 -13.12 8.01
N PRO A 78 -1.43 -12.34 9.05
CA PRO A 78 -1.92 -12.58 10.39
C PRO A 78 -3.46 -12.51 10.42
N GLY A 79 -4.06 -13.39 11.20
CA GLY A 79 -5.52 -13.52 11.36
C GLY A 79 -6.21 -14.26 10.22
N LEU A 80 -5.51 -14.69 9.16
CA LEU A 80 -6.10 -15.35 7.99
C LEU A 80 -5.73 -16.83 7.83
N TRP A 81 -4.99 -17.40 8.77
CA TRP A 81 -4.75 -18.84 8.84
C TRP A 81 -5.94 -19.54 9.50
N VAL A 82 -6.67 -20.34 8.74
CA VAL A 82 -8.00 -20.88 9.12
C VAL A 82 -8.01 -22.39 9.38
N ILE A 83 -6.84 -23.02 9.53
CA ILE A 83 -6.72 -24.43 9.90
C ILE A 83 -6.08 -24.58 11.28
N ASP A 84 -6.41 -25.68 11.96
CA ASP A 84 -6.00 -25.89 13.35
C ASP A 84 -4.50 -26.14 13.53
N PRO A 85 -3.81 -26.94 12.69
CA PRO A 85 -2.36 -27.05 12.79
C PRO A 85 -1.68 -25.69 12.56
N PRO A 86 -0.66 -25.31 13.35
CA PRO A 86 0.14 -24.13 13.07
C PRO A 86 0.92 -24.30 11.75
N PRO A 87 1.26 -23.19 11.05
CA PRO A 87 2.10 -23.23 9.86
C PRO A 87 3.41 -24.00 10.09
N GLY A 88 3.71 -24.92 9.17
CA GLY A 88 4.95 -25.69 9.11
C GLY A 88 5.96 -25.10 8.13
N PRO A 89 7.12 -25.77 7.93
CA PRO A 89 8.23 -25.25 7.11
C PRO A 89 7.90 -24.96 5.64
N GLU A 90 6.92 -25.67 5.09
CA GLU A 90 6.47 -25.50 3.70
C GLU A 90 5.50 -24.33 3.53
N ASP A 91 4.94 -23.83 4.64
CA ASP A 91 4.00 -22.72 4.63
C ASP A 91 4.75 -21.39 4.62
N VAL A 92 4.14 -20.39 3.98
CA VAL A 92 4.64 -19.02 3.97
C VAL A 92 3.67 -18.14 4.75
N VAL A 93 4.20 -17.38 5.71
CA VAL A 93 3.42 -16.40 6.49
C VAL A 93 3.94 -15.00 6.22
N ALA A 94 3.04 -14.01 6.18
CA ALA A 94 3.42 -12.61 5.97
C ALA A 94 3.45 -11.86 7.30
N ILE A 95 4.54 -11.12 7.57
CA ILE A 95 4.62 -10.17 8.69
C ILE A 95 4.69 -8.74 8.19
N TYR A 96 4.07 -7.82 8.93
CA TYR A 96 4.01 -6.40 8.58
C TYR A 96 4.75 -5.57 9.61
N PRO A 97 6.03 -5.22 9.38
CA PRO A 97 6.75 -4.36 10.30
C PRO A 97 6.10 -2.98 10.37
N PRO A 98 6.25 -2.26 11.49
CA PRO A 98 5.66 -0.94 11.71
C PRO A 98 6.37 0.11 10.84
N LEU A 99 5.98 0.15 9.57
CA LEU A 99 6.56 0.99 8.53
C LEU A 99 5.61 2.12 8.15
N ARG A 100 6.20 3.26 7.82
CA ARG A 100 5.48 4.43 7.31
C ARG A 100 5.86 4.74 5.89
N PRO A 101 4.88 4.96 5.01
CA PRO A 101 5.16 5.34 3.64
C PRO A 101 5.77 6.74 3.55
N VAL A 102 6.84 6.83 2.78
CA VAL A 102 7.51 8.07 2.37
C VAL A 102 7.57 8.11 0.85
N ARG A 103 7.99 9.24 0.27
CA ARG A 103 8.22 9.32 -1.17
C ARG A 103 9.23 8.22 -1.57
N ASP A 104 8.87 7.44 -2.59
CA ASP A 104 9.69 6.38 -3.19
C ASP A 104 10.09 5.25 -2.21
N GLY A 105 9.40 5.09 -1.07
CA GLY A 105 9.74 4.00 -0.13
C GLY A 105 9.02 4.01 1.21
N TRP A 106 9.69 3.46 2.22
CA TRP A 106 9.17 3.26 3.57
C TRP A 106 10.14 3.77 4.62
N SER A 107 9.66 4.00 5.83
CA SER A 107 10.50 4.43 6.95
C SER A 107 10.09 3.74 8.25
N GLY A 108 11.08 3.36 9.06
CA GLY A 108 10.90 2.94 10.44
C GLY A 108 11.45 4.00 11.39
N LEU A 109 10.76 4.25 12.49
CA LEU A 109 11.10 5.32 13.44
C LEU A 109 11.12 4.81 14.88
N VAL A 110 12.14 5.22 15.63
CA VAL A 110 12.27 4.90 17.05
C VAL A 110 11.07 5.43 17.83
N GLY A 111 10.55 4.61 18.74
CA GLY A 111 9.35 4.93 19.53
C GLY A 111 8.04 4.78 18.74
N ARG A 112 8.10 4.24 17.52
CA ARG A 112 6.96 3.98 16.64
C ARG A 112 7.03 2.55 16.10
N GLY A 113 7.16 1.60 17.03
CA GLY A 113 7.32 0.17 16.75
C GLY A 113 8.76 -0.27 16.47
N TRP A 114 9.70 0.67 16.35
CA TRP A 114 11.13 0.38 16.27
C TRP A 114 11.88 0.88 17.51
N HIS A 115 12.99 0.20 17.80
CA HIS A 115 13.90 0.51 18.90
C HIS A 115 15.32 0.66 18.35
N ALA A 116 16.13 1.53 18.97
CA ALA A 116 17.54 1.65 18.64
C ALA A 116 18.31 0.45 19.22
N ALA A 117 19.16 -0.17 18.41
CA ALA A 117 19.96 -1.34 18.77
C ALA A 117 21.47 -1.04 18.81
N GLY A 118 21.83 0.24 18.94
CA GLY A 118 23.23 0.70 18.93
C GLY A 118 23.72 1.13 17.55
N SER A 119 25.02 1.40 17.48
CA SER A 119 25.70 1.80 16.25
C SER A 119 27.14 1.29 16.24
N GLU A 120 27.68 1.14 15.03
CA GLU A 120 29.07 0.77 14.79
C GLU A 120 29.71 1.71 13.78
N ALA A 121 31.02 1.97 13.94
CA ALA A 121 31.80 2.73 12.96
C ALA A 121 32.30 1.80 11.85
N ARG A 122 32.08 2.19 10.59
CA ARG A 122 32.56 1.47 9.40
C ARG A 122 33.22 2.45 8.44
N GLY A 123 34.55 2.57 8.56
CA GLY A 123 35.32 3.56 7.81
C GLY A 123 34.92 4.97 8.19
N SER A 124 34.53 5.79 7.20
CA SER A 124 34.04 7.16 7.38
C SER A 124 32.53 7.26 7.68
N GLN A 125 31.84 6.14 7.81
CA GLN A 125 30.40 6.09 8.06
C GLN A 125 30.08 5.43 9.41
N THR A 126 28.99 5.86 10.03
CA THR A 126 28.37 5.17 11.16
C THR A 126 27.17 4.39 10.66
N ILE A 127 27.09 3.11 11.01
CA ILE A 127 25.91 2.26 10.80
C ILE A 127 25.09 2.26 12.07
N PHE A 128 23.84 2.71 11.97
CA PHE A 128 22.87 2.66 13.07
C PHE A 128 21.97 1.44 12.90
N HIS A 129 21.78 0.68 13.97
CA HIS A 129 20.95 -0.52 13.98
C HIS A 129 19.63 -0.26 14.68
N PHE A 130 18.58 -0.88 14.14
CA PHE A 130 17.22 -0.81 14.67
C PHE A 130 16.64 -2.20 14.74
N HIS A 131 15.75 -2.43 15.70
CA HIS A 131 15.02 -3.69 15.81
C HIS A 131 13.54 -3.47 16.12
N SER A 132 12.73 -4.45 15.73
CA SER A 132 11.29 -4.53 16.00
C SER A 132 10.90 -5.98 16.22
N GLU A 133 9.93 -6.22 17.09
CA GLU A 133 9.29 -7.52 17.26
C GLU A 133 7.92 -7.47 16.61
N VAL A 134 7.69 -8.35 15.64
CA VAL A 134 6.49 -8.36 14.82
C VAL A 134 5.78 -9.69 15.02
N PRO A 135 4.56 -9.69 15.57
CA PRO A 135 3.80 -10.91 15.75
C PRO A 135 3.08 -11.31 14.46
N TRP A 136 3.02 -12.61 14.22
CA TRP A 136 2.06 -13.26 13.35
C TRP A 136 1.18 -14.19 14.19
N PHE A 137 -0.09 -14.31 13.83
CA PHE A 137 -1.04 -15.14 14.56
C PHE A 137 -2.10 -15.69 13.60
N PRO A 138 -2.73 -16.84 13.92
CA PRO A 138 -3.78 -17.43 13.10
C PRO A 138 -5.14 -16.76 13.32
N ALA A 139 -6.15 -17.17 12.57
CA ALA A 139 -7.54 -16.81 12.84
C ALA A 139 -7.97 -17.31 14.24
N PRO A 140 -8.98 -16.70 14.87
CA PRO A 140 -9.47 -17.15 16.17
C PRO A 140 -9.83 -18.65 16.17
N GLY A 141 -9.29 -19.40 17.13
CA GLY A 141 -9.53 -20.86 17.26
C GLY A 141 -8.72 -21.74 16.30
N CYS A 142 -7.73 -21.18 15.59
CA CYS A 142 -6.87 -21.91 14.65
C CYS A 142 -5.39 -21.89 15.11
N GLY A 143 -4.52 -22.61 14.39
CA GLY A 143 -3.08 -22.66 14.60
C GLY A 143 -2.65 -23.10 16.00
N ALA A 144 -3.43 -23.98 16.65
CA ALA A 144 -3.23 -24.47 18.02
C ALA A 144 -3.08 -23.35 19.07
N GLY A 145 -3.60 -22.15 18.78
CA GLY A 145 -3.44 -20.98 19.64
C GLY A 145 -2.01 -20.42 19.72
N LEU A 146 -1.12 -20.84 18.81
CA LEU A 146 0.26 -20.37 18.75
C LEU A 146 0.38 -19.04 18.01
N ARG A 147 1.38 -18.25 18.39
CA ARG A 147 1.77 -17.00 17.72
C ARG A 147 3.23 -17.05 17.37
N LEU A 148 3.59 -16.64 16.16
CA LEU A 148 4.97 -16.55 15.74
C LEU A 148 5.48 -15.13 16.02
N ILE A 149 6.50 -15.00 16.85
CA ILE A 149 7.17 -13.72 17.10
C ILE A 149 8.43 -13.67 16.24
N SER A 150 8.54 -12.64 15.40
CA SER A 150 9.71 -12.41 14.55
C SER A 150 10.41 -11.12 14.94
N LYS A 151 11.67 -11.24 15.35
CA LYS A 151 12.57 -10.13 15.59
C LYS A 151 13.23 -9.73 14.29
N ILE A 152 12.96 -8.51 13.85
CA ILE A 152 13.46 -7.93 12.61
C ILE A 152 14.51 -6.88 12.92
N SER A 153 15.59 -6.85 12.16
CA SER A 153 16.58 -5.76 12.17
C SER A 153 16.50 -4.92 10.90
N ALA A 154 16.88 -3.66 11.06
CA ALA A 154 17.15 -2.73 9.97
C ALA A 154 18.42 -1.94 10.28
N SER A 155 19.09 -1.44 9.24
CA SER A 155 20.27 -0.61 9.40
C SER A 155 20.24 0.62 8.51
N SER A 156 20.82 1.72 8.98
CA SER A 156 20.92 2.96 8.22
C SER A 156 22.30 3.57 8.32
N ARG A 157 22.80 4.10 7.19
CA ARG A 157 24.16 4.66 7.10
C ARG A 157 24.14 6.18 7.19
N ALA A 158 25.08 6.75 7.94
CA ALA A 158 25.29 8.20 8.02
C ALA A 158 26.79 8.53 7.95
N TRP A 159 27.11 9.66 7.33
CA TRP A 159 28.48 10.20 7.31
C TRP A 159 28.83 10.98 8.59
N GLU A 160 27.81 11.53 9.26
CA GLU A 160 27.96 12.28 10.51
C GLU A 160 26.79 11.99 11.45
N GLY A 161 27.03 12.07 12.76
CA GLY A 161 26.00 11.99 13.80
C GLY A 161 26.33 11.01 14.93
N ARG A 162 25.98 11.39 16.16
CA ARG A 162 26.07 10.52 17.35
C ARG A 162 24.85 9.60 17.48
N GLU A 163 23.70 10.02 16.96
CA GLU A 163 22.42 9.31 17.09
C GLU A 163 21.57 9.43 15.82
N ARG A 164 20.74 8.42 15.57
CA ARG A 164 19.76 8.42 14.49
C ARG A 164 18.43 7.87 14.97
N ARG A 165 17.33 8.54 14.60
CA ARG A 165 15.96 8.22 15.10
C ARG A 165 15.17 7.29 14.18
N GLY A 166 15.79 6.75 13.12
CA GLY A 166 15.14 5.83 12.19
C GLY A 166 15.90 5.63 10.87
N PHE A 167 15.25 4.93 9.95
CA PHE A 167 15.80 4.51 8.66
C PHE A 167 14.76 4.66 7.54
N ARG A 168 15.22 4.64 6.29
CA ARG A 168 14.42 4.72 5.07
C ARG A 168 14.73 3.55 4.14
N PHE A 169 13.74 2.74 3.89
CA PHE A 169 13.83 1.54 3.08
C PHE A 169 13.24 1.75 1.69
N GLY A 170 13.81 1.09 0.66
CA GLY A 170 13.38 1.25 -0.73
C GLY A 170 13.91 2.51 -1.44
N VAL A 171 14.55 3.41 -0.68
CA VAL A 171 15.31 4.55 -1.21
C VAL A 171 16.79 4.16 -1.11
N GLN A 172 17.59 4.42 -2.15
CA GLN A 172 18.98 3.97 -2.43
C GLN A 172 20.07 4.13 -1.33
N ARG A 173 19.73 4.29 -0.05
CA ARG A 173 20.64 4.68 1.05
C ARG A 173 20.74 3.70 2.22
N ASP A 174 19.70 2.91 2.54
CA ASP A 174 19.71 2.04 3.72
C ASP A 174 19.62 0.54 3.36
N GLY A 175 20.14 -0.30 4.26
CA GLY A 175 20.26 -1.74 4.05
C GLY A 175 18.91 -2.48 4.09
N PRO A 176 18.85 -3.73 3.60
CA PRO A 176 17.64 -4.54 3.66
C PRO A 176 17.23 -4.80 5.12
N MET A 177 15.93 -4.95 5.38
CA MET A 177 15.45 -5.49 6.66
C MET A 177 15.68 -6.99 6.66
N GLN A 178 16.01 -7.55 7.82
CA GLN A 178 16.34 -8.97 7.99
C GLN A 178 15.65 -9.54 9.22
N ILE A 179 15.29 -10.82 9.15
CA ILE A 179 14.84 -11.56 10.34
C ILE A 179 16.09 -12.01 11.09
N VAL A 180 16.21 -11.58 12.35
CA VAL A 180 17.33 -11.95 13.22
C VAL A 180 17.00 -13.21 14.01
N HIS A 181 15.76 -13.34 14.44
CA HIS A 181 15.32 -14.44 15.28
C HIS A 181 13.81 -14.59 15.21
N SER A 182 13.30 -15.83 15.20
CA SER A 182 11.87 -16.11 15.25
C SER A 182 11.60 -17.31 16.14
N PHE A 183 10.48 -17.26 16.85
CA PHE A 183 10.07 -18.32 17.78
C PHE A 183 8.56 -18.34 17.97
N TRP A 184 8.03 -19.50 18.34
CA TRP A 184 6.62 -19.67 18.66
C TRP A 184 6.34 -19.29 20.11
N GLN A 185 5.19 -18.66 20.36
CA GLN A 185 4.64 -18.40 21.68
C GLN A 185 3.26 -19.04 21.82
N ASP A 186 2.97 -19.59 23.00
CA ASP A 186 1.64 -20.06 23.37
C ASP A 186 0.72 -18.91 23.83
N ALA A 187 -0.53 -19.24 24.17
CA ALA A 187 -1.51 -18.28 24.67
C ALA A 187 -1.11 -17.61 26.01
N THR A 188 -0.17 -18.20 26.76
CA THR A 188 0.37 -17.64 28.01
C THR A 188 1.58 -16.72 27.76
N GLY A 189 2.02 -16.60 26.50
CA GLY A 189 3.19 -15.82 26.09
C GLY A 189 4.52 -16.55 26.31
N ARG A 190 4.49 -17.86 26.62
CA ARG A 190 5.71 -18.65 26.80
C ARG A 190 6.20 -19.17 25.45
N GLU A 191 7.52 -19.14 25.29
CA GLU A 191 8.16 -19.69 24.10
C GLU A 191 7.97 -21.21 24.02
N VAL A 192 7.58 -21.68 22.83
CA VAL A 192 7.38 -23.10 22.53
C VAL A 192 8.56 -23.60 21.72
N PHE A 193 9.34 -24.49 22.33
CA PHE A 193 10.50 -25.10 21.70
C PHE A 193 10.12 -26.33 20.87
N GLY A 194 10.90 -26.62 19.82
CA GLY A 194 10.74 -27.83 18.99
C GLY A 194 9.66 -27.75 17.92
N GLN A 195 8.79 -26.73 17.95
CA GLN A 195 7.84 -26.48 16.86
C GLN A 195 8.58 -25.95 15.63
N PRO A 196 8.43 -26.56 14.44
CA PRO A 196 9.05 -26.06 13.22
C PRO A 196 8.55 -24.65 12.86
N LEU A 197 9.42 -23.84 12.25
CA LEU A 197 9.11 -22.49 11.81
C LEU A 197 8.68 -22.48 10.33
N PRO A 198 7.67 -21.68 9.95
CA PRO A 198 7.32 -21.44 8.57
C PRO A 198 8.32 -20.52 7.87
N GLN A 199 8.17 -20.36 6.56
CA GLN A 199 8.84 -19.29 5.82
C GLN A 199 8.18 -17.96 6.16
N ILE A 200 8.97 -16.89 6.33
CA ILE A 200 8.46 -15.61 6.84
C ILE A 200 8.73 -14.52 5.81
N GLN A 201 7.68 -14.01 5.21
CA GLN A 201 7.78 -12.93 4.26
C GLN A 201 7.59 -11.58 4.97
N ILE A 202 8.62 -10.74 4.96
CA ILE A 202 8.50 -9.34 5.39
C ILE A 202 7.74 -8.56 4.32
N MET A 203 6.65 -7.90 4.73
CA MET A 203 5.77 -7.17 3.84
C MET A 203 5.56 -5.73 4.30
N ALA A 204 5.47 -4.81 3.35
CA ALA A 204 5.00 -3.47 3.66
C ALA A 204 3.48 -3.48 3.92
N PRO A 205 2.96 -2.65 4.84
CA PRO A 205 1.52 -2.52 5.03
C PRO A 205 0.79 -2.14 3.73
N PRO A 206 -0.32 -2.80 3.36
CA PRO A 206 -1.11 -2.42 2.19
C PRO A 206 -1.76 -1.05 2.40
N ARG A 207 -1.91 -0.27 1.33
CA ARG A 207 -2.52 1.07 1.34
C ARG A 207 -2.90 1.51 -0.08
N VAL A 208 -3.80 2.50 -0.18
CA VAL A 208 -4.11 3.12 -1.47
C VAL A 208 -2.85 3.71 -2.12
N PRO A 209 -2.67 3.53 -3.44
CA PRO A 209 -1.66 4.27 -4.19
C PRO A 209 -1.90 5.77 -4.11
N ARG A 210 -0.84 6.51 -3.78
CA ARG A 210 -0.84 7.95 -3.57
C ARG A 210 -0.34 8.71 -4.80
N VAL A 211 -0.68 9.99 -4.85
CA VAL A 211 -0.12 10.98 -5.78
C VAL A 211 1.42 11.00 -5.78
N SER A 212 2.05 10.70 -4.64
CA SER A 212 3.50 10.68 -4.50
C SER A 212 4.15 9.35 -4.91
N ASP A 213 3.36 8.31 -5.16
CA ASP A 213 3.86 6.99 -5.56
C ASP A 213 4.01 6.85 -7.08
N ILE A 214 3.27 7.65 -7.84
CA ILE A 214 3.18 7.55 -9.30
C ILE A 214 3.33 8.93 -9.91
N ASP A 215 4.20 9.07 -10.90
CA ASP A 215 4.35 10.29 -11.67
C ASP A 215 3.21 10.42 -12.68
N GLU A 216 2.07 10.93 -12.20
CA GLU A 216 0.88 11.21 -13.01
C GLU A 216 0.63 12.71 -13.11
N GLN A 217 -0.01 13.13 -14.20
CA GLN A 217 -0.60 14.46 -14.36
C GLN A 217 -2.11 14.33 -14.60
N PRO A 218 -2.92 15.32 -14.21
CA PRO A 218 -4.31 15.39 -14.64
C PRO A 218 -4.40 15.35 -16.17
N ALA A 219 -5.41 14.67 -16.71
CA ALA A 219 -5.71 14.77 -18.13
C ALA A 219 -6.14 16.21 -18.46
N LEU A 220 -5.68 16.77 -19.57
CA LEU A 220 -6.08 18.11 -19.99
C LEU A 220 -7.04 17.99 -21.18
N LEU A 221 -8.34 18.17 -20.91
CA LEU A 221 -9.44 17.84 -21.83
C LEU A 221 -10.35 19.05 -22.05
N ASP A 222 -11.04 19.12 -23.19
CA ASP A 222 -12.15 20.06 -23.32
C ASP A 222 -13.37 19.64 -22.48
N ALA A 223 -14.38 20.51 -22.37
CA ALA A 223 -15.57 20.24 -21.55
C ALA A 223 -16.38 19.02 -22.02
N ARG A 224 -16.43 18.74 -23.33
CA ARG A 224 -17.18 17.60 -23.90
C ARG A 224 -16.44 16.30 -23.65
N GLU A 225 -15.14 16.28 -23.93
CA GLU A 225 -14.24 15.15 -23.67
C GLU A 225 -14.24 14.81 -22.18
N ALA A 226 -14.11 15.81 -21.31
CA ALA A 226 -14.12 15.61 -19.87
C ALA A 226 -15.43 15.00 -19.37
N ASN A 227 -16.58 15.38 -19.95
CA ASN A 227 -17.89 14.79 -19.62
C ASN A 227 -18.00 13.33 -20.06
N LEU A 228 -17.48 12.98 -21.25
CA LEU A 228 -17.45 11.59 -21.73
C LEU A 228 -16.51 10.73 -20.87
N TRP A 229 -15.33 11.27 -20.54
CA TRP A 229 -14.32 10.59 -19.74
C TRP A 229 -14.81 10.21 -18.33
N VAL A 230 -15.69 11.02 -17.72
CA VAL A 230 -16.30 10.73 -16.41
C VAL A 230 -17.65 10.00 -16.48
N GLY A 231 -18.06 9.46 -17.63
CA GLY A 231 -19.40 8.88 -17.82
C GLY A 231 -19.82 7.90 -16.71
N GLU A 232 -18.93 7.01 -16.30
CA GLU A 232 -19.14 6.00 -15.25
C GLU A 232 -18.81 6.48 -13.84
N SER A 233 -18.29 7.71 -13.68
CA SER A 233 -17.90 8.24 -12.38
C SER A 233 -19.12 8.44 -11.49
N GLN A 234 -19.02 8.02 -10.23
CA GLN A 234 -20.00 8.37 -9.20
C GLN A 234 -19.82 9.81 -8.68
N ALA A 235 -18.65 10.42 -8.87
CA ALA A 235 -18.42 11.83 -8.61
C ALA A 235 -18.99 12.69 -9.75
N LYS A 236 -20.18 13.24 -9.54
CA LYS A 236 -20.90 14.05 -10.54
C LYS A 236 -20.58 15.55 -10.39
N GLY A 237 -20.65 16.27 -11.50
CA GLY A 237 -20.44 17.73 -11.50
C GLY A 237 -18.98 18.13 -11.69
N ALA A 238 -18.72 19.43 -11.61
CA ALA A 238 -17.39 20.00 -11.76
C ALA A 238 -16.85 20.31 -10.36
N TYR A 239 -15.53 20.24 -10.22
CA TYR A 239 -14.86 20.45 -8.96
C TYR A 239 -13.80 21.53 -9.10
N ARG A 240 -13.51 22.20 -8.01
CA ARG A 240 -12.29 23.00 -7.83
C ARG A 240 -11.46 22.37 -6.73
N LEU A 241 -10.16 22.65 -6.76
CA LEU A 241 -9.29 22.31 -5.65
C LEU A 241 -9.73 23.08 -4.39
N TRP A 242 -9.63 22.43 -3.23
CA TRP A 242 -9.91 23.10 -1.95
C TRP A 242 -8.86 24.16 -1.64
N ARG A 243 -7.58 23.84 -1.93
CA ARG A 243 -6.48 24.80 -1.98
C ARG A 243 -6.24 25.26 -3.41
N ASP A 244 -5.72 26.47 -3.59
CA ASP A 244 -5.50 27.05 -4.92
C ASP A 244 -4.39 26.35 -5.75
N GLN A 245 -3.82 25.25 -5.25
CA GLN A 245 -2.75 24.49 -5.89
C GLN A 245 -3.03 23.00 -5.87
N LEU A 246 -2.63 22.29 -6.93
CA LEU A 246 -2.75 20.84 -7.05
C LEU A 246 -1.69 20.13 -6.19
N VAL A 247 -1.95 20.04 -4.89
CA VAL A 247 -1.05 19.44 -3.91
C VAL A 247 -1.68 18.25 -3.21
N GLN A 248 -0.85 17.29 -2.82
CA GLN A 248 -1.28 16.21 -1.93
C GLN A 248 -1.27 16.70 -0.49
N GLU A 249 -2.41 16.56 0.19
CA GLU A 249 -2.65 17.09 1.52
C GLU A 249 -2.74 15.97 2.57
N HIS A 250 -2.66 16.35 3.85
CA HIS A 250 -3.10 15.50 4.94
C HIS A 250 -4.61 15.64 5.14
N THR A 251 -5.35 14.56 4.89
CA THR A 251 -6.79 14.48 5.08
C THR A 251 -7.15 13.51 6.22
N PRO A 252 -8.39 13.51 6.72
CA PRO A 252 -8.85 12.52 7.69
C PRO A 252 -8.75 11.07 7.20
N VAL A 253 -8.64 10.83 5.89
CA VAL A 253 -8.58 9.50 5.25
C VAL A 253 -7.19 9.18 4.68
N GLY A 254 -6.15 9.90 5.11
CA GLY A 254 -4.79 9.75 4.59
C GLY A 254 -4.36 10.87 3.67
N ARG A 255 -3.43 10.56 2.76
CA ARG A 255 -2.84 11.53 1.83
C ARG A 255 -3.61 11.58 0.52
N GLY A 256 -4.24 12.72 0.20
CA GLY A 256 -5.03 12.86 -1.03
C GLY A 256 -5.16 14.30 -1.51
N ILE A 257 -5.86 14.49 -2.62
CA ILE A 257 -6.20 15.79 -3.19
C ILE A 257 -7.65 16.10 -2.81
N THR A 258 -7.85 17.23 -2.14
CA THR A 258 -9.16 17.66 -1.65
C THR A 258 -9.86 18.54 -2.68
N LEU A 259 -11.09 18.19 -3.05
CA LEU A 259 -11.88 18.84 -4.09
C LEU A 259 -13.24 19.26 -3.56
N ILE A 260 -13.66 20.48 -3.89
CA ILE A 260 -14.97 21.02 -3.56
C ILE A 260 -15.83 21.04 -4.83
N PRO A 261 -17.07 20.50 -4.80
CA PRO A 261 -17.99 20.63 -5.90
C PRO A 261 -18.24 22.11 -6.20
N LEU A 262 -18.04 22.49 -7.46
CA LEU A 262 -18.55 23.75 -7.96
C LEU A 262 -20.07 23.63 -8.02
N ARG A 263 -20.77 24.58 -7.41
CA ARG A 263 -22.19 24.75 -7.70
C ARG A 263 -22.29 25.05 -9.19
N GLU A 264 -22.74 24.08 -9.99
CA GLU A 264 -23.22 24.37 -11.34
C GLU A 264 -24.30 25.44 -11.16
N TRP A 265 -23.97 26.64 -11.61
CA TRP A 265 -24.67 27.88 -11.30
C TRP A 265 -26.16 27.69 -11.63
N ARG A 266 -27.03 27.68 -10.61
CA ARG A 266 -28.48 27.79 -10.82
C ARG A 266 -28.70 28.99 -11.73
N SER A 267 -29.27 28.75 -12.91
CA SER A 267 -29.70 29.74 -13.88
C SER A 267 -30.43 30.89 -13.19
N GLY A 268 -29.72 31.98 -12.94
CA GLY A 268 -30.20 33.19 -12.29
C GLY A 268 -29.37 34.35 -12.82
N PRO A 269 -29.99 35.47 -13.21
CA PRO A 269 -29.31 36.53 -13.94
C PRO A 269 -28.19 37.11 -13.08
N ARG A 270 -26.95 37.01 -13.58
CA ARG A 270 -25.76 37.60 -12.94
C ARG A 270 -25.93 39.12 -12.87
N SER A 271 -25.85 39.68 -11.66
CA SER A 271 -25.65 41.12 -11.50
C SER A 271 -24.31 41.52 -12.13
N TRP A 272 -24.31 42.64 -12.85
CA TRP A 272 -23.15 43.16 -13.58
C TRP A 272 -21.93 43.39 -12.68
N LEU A 273 -22.16 43.69 -11.39
CA LEU A 273 -21.12 43.85 -10.36
C LEU A 273 -20.36 42.56 -10.04
N GLY A 274 -20.99 41.38 -10.18
CA GLY A 274 -20.32 40.09 -9.97
C GLY A 274 -19.34 39.71 -11.09
N ARG A 275 -19.35 40.42 -12.23
CA ARG A 275 -18.39 40.20 -13.32
C ARG A 275 -17.06 40.92 -13.11
N LEU A 276 -17.02 41.98 -12.29
CA LEU A 276 -15.82 42.79 -12.07
C LEU A 276 -14.88 42.26 -10.97
N VAL A 277 -15.35 41.33 -10.13
CA VAL A 277 -14.58 40.77 -9.00
C VAL A 277 -14.10 39.33 -9.26
N ALA A 278 -14.54 38.70 -10.35
CA ALA A 278 -14.19 37.32 -10.70
C ALA A 278 -12.92 37.24 -11.56
N THR A 279 -11.82 37.83 -11.11
CA THR A 279 -10.57 37.96 -11.90
C THR A 279 -9.64 36.75 -11.78
N VAL A 280 -10.06 35.67 -11.12
CA VAL A 280 -9.35 34.38 -11.14
C VAL A 280 -10.38 33.30 -11.43
N GLN A 281 -10.46 32.84 -12.68
CA GLN A 281 -11.17 31.61 -13.01
C GLN A 281 -10.42 30.47 -12.30
N ALA A 282 -10.98 29.97 -11.20
CA ALA A 282 -10.42 28.82 -10.54
C ALA A 282 -10.43 27.63 -11.51
N GLU A 283 -9.29 26.93 -11.61
CA GLU A 283 -9.17 25.74 -12.44
C GLU A 283 -10.31 24.76 -12.14
N ARG A 284 -10.93 24.25 -13.21
CA ARG A 284 -12.09 23.37 -13.13
C ARG A 284 -11.66 21.96 -13.47
N TYR A 285 -12.13 21.01 -12.66
CA TYR A 285 -11.82 19.60 -12.81
C TYR A 285 -13.09 18.77 -12.97
N ARG A 286 -13.06 17.80 -13.87
CA ARG A 286 -13.90 16.61 -13.80
C ARG A 286 -13.12 15.49 -13.10
N VAL A 287 -13.82 14.62 -12.40
CA VAL A 287 -13.20 13.64 -11.51
C VAL A 287 -13.78 12.26 -11.78
N ARG A 288 -12.91 11.27 -12.02
CA ARG A 288 -13.30 9.88 -12.26
C ARG A 288 -13.06 9.04 -10.99
N VAL A 289 -14.15 8.71 -10.30
CA VAL A 289 -14.17 7.88 -9.09
C VAL A 289 -15.33 6.90 -9.26
N LEU A 290 -15.01 5.62 -9.38
CA LEU A 290 -15.95 4.56 -9.72
C LEU A 290 -16.62 3.97 -8.48
N GLN A 291 -15.92 3.93 -7.35
CA GLN A 291 -16.38 3.33 -6.10
C GLN A 291 -15.96 4.21 -4.91
N PRO A 292 -16.57 5.38 -4.70
CA PRO A 292 -16.27 6.22 -3.55
C PRO A 292 -16.83 5.64 -2.26
N PHE A 293 -16.07 5.68 -1.18
CA PHE A 293 -16.64 5.58 0.16
C PHE A 293 -17.33 6.89 0.53
N THR A 294 -18.60 6.84 0.93
CA THR A 294 -19.39 8.05 1.25
C THR A 294 -19.88 8.03 2.68
N CYS A 295 -19.59 9.08 3.45
CA CYS A 295 -20.14 9.24 4.80
C CYS A 295 -20.28 10.72 5.22
N LYS A 296 -20.98 10.98 6.33
CA LYS A 296 -20.95 12.29 6.99
C LYS A 296 -19.58 12.49 7.64
N LEU A 297 -18.99 13.68 7.55
CA LEU A 297 -17.68 13.97 8.13
C LEU A 297 -17.63 13.70 9.63
N ALA A 298 -18.69 14.05 10.37
CA ALA A 298 -18.76 13.82 11.82
C ALA A 298 -18.76 12.32 12.19
N ALA A 299 -19.31 11.45 11.34
CA ALA A 299 -19.35 10.01 11.57
C ALA A 299 -17.99 9.33 11.36
N TRP A 300 -17.09 9.97 10.59
CA TRP A 300 -15.78 9.43 10.24
C TRP A 300 -14.93 9.08 11.46
N LYS A 301 -15.00 9.87 12.54
CA LYS A 301 -14.23 9.59 13.76
C LYS A 301 -14.61 8.24 14.38
N GLY A 302 -15.90 7.89 14.36
CA GLY A 302 -16.40 6.60 14.83
C GLY A 302 -15.94 5.46 13.91
N GLN A 303 -16.11 5.65 12.60
CA GLN A 303 -15.65 4.69 11.59
C GLN A 303 -14.15 4.41 11.71
N LEU A 304 -13.32 5.45 11.88
CA LEU A 304 -11.88 5.32 11.99
C LEU A 304 -11.46 4.54 13.24
N LYS A 305 -12.22 4.61 14.33
CA LYS A 305 -11.97 3.78 15.52
C LYS A 305 -12.19 2.30 15.19
N GLN A 306 -13.26 1.95 14.47
CA GLN A 306 -13.54 0.57 14.04
C GLN A 306 -12.47 0.07 13.07
N ILE A 307 -12.13 0.88 12.06
CA ILE A 307 -11.06 0.58 11.09
C ILE A 307 -9.74 0.22 11.80
N ARG A 308 -9.36 0.99 12.83
CA ARG A 308 -8.13 0.73 13.58
C ARG A 308 -8.20 -0.58 14.38
N GLN A 309 -9.37 -0.91 14.92
CA GLN A 309 -9.57 -2.19 15.61
C GLN A 309 -9.46 -3.36 14.63
N GLU A 310 -10.03 -3.23 13.42
CA GLU A 310 -9.90 -4.22 12.35
C GLU A 310 -8.44 -4.40 11.90
N ALA A 311 -7.69 -3.30 11.73
CA ALA A 311 -6.27 -3.35 11.38
C ALA A 311 -5.44 -4.05 12.47
N GLN A 312 -5.67 -3.69 13.74
CA GLN A 312 -5.00 -4.31 14.89
C GLN A 312 -5.33 -5.81 15.01
N ALA A 313 -6.57 -6.20 14.71
CA ALA A 313 -6.99 -7.60 14.69
C ALA A 313 -6.28 -8.42 13.58
N LEU A 314 -5.58 -7.78 12.66
CA LEU A 314 -4.74 -8.39 11.62
C LEU A 314 -3.24 -8.14 11.85
N GLY A 315 -2.86 -7.67 13.03
CA GLY A 315 -1.47 -7.42 13.39
C GLY A 315 -0.87 -6.17 12.76
N LEU A 316 -1.70 -5.29 12.19
CA LEU A 316 -1.28 -4.05 11.57
C LEU A 316 -1.27 -2.93 12.61
N ASP A 317 -0.09 -2.55 13.10
CA ASP A 317 0.09 -1.35 13.94
C ASP A 317 0.22 -0.09 13.06
N LEU A 318 -0.92 0.42 12.62
CA LEU A 318 -1.00 1.57 11.72
C LEU A 318 -1.40 2.84 12.48
N ASP A 319 -0.80 3.96 12.10
CA ASP A 319 -1.34 5.25 12.48
C ASP A 319 -2.74 5.46 11.87
N PRO A 320 -3.57 6.37 12.41
CA PRO A 320 -4.96 6.49 11.97
C PRO A 320 -5.09 6.80 10.47
N ALA A 321 -4.18 7.60 9.90
CA ALA A 321 -4.23 7.96 8.49
C ALA A 321 -3.92 6.74 7.61
N LEU A 322 -2.91 5.96 7.97
CA LEU A 322 -2.53 4.74 7.25
C LEU A 322 -3.55 3.63 7.41
N ALA A 323 -4.18 3.50 8.58
CA ALA A 323 -5.29 2.57 8.80
C ALA A 323 -6.48 2.89 7.87
N ALA A 324 -6.79 4.17 7.68
CA ALA A 324 -7.82 4.59 6.73
C ALA A 324 -7.45 4.21 5.28
N GLU A 325 -6.22 4.51 4.85
CA GLU A 325 -5.73 4.16 3.52
C GLU A 325 -5.74 2.66 3.26
N TRP A 326 -5.30 1.86 4.25
CA TRP A 326 -5.36 0.40 4.19
C TRP A 326 -6.80 -0.10 4.01
N TRP A 327 -7.73 0.42 4.82
CA TRP A 327 -9.13 -0.02 4.79
C TRP A 327 -9.81 0.37 3.48
N LEU A 328 -9.50 1.55 2.93
CA LEU A 328 -10.02 1.99 1.65
C LEU A 328 -9.55 1.07 0.51
N ASP A 329 -8.25 0.78 0.45
CA ASP A 329 -7.66 -0.12 -0.54
C ASP A 329 -8.24 -1.53 -0.46
N ARG A 330 -8.30 -2.09 0.77
CA ARG A 330 -8.86 -3.42 1.03
C ARG A 330 -10.28 -3.57 0.51
N ASN A 331 -11.11 -2.54 0.68
CA ASN A 331 -12.51 -2.55 0.27
C ASN A 331 -12.72 -2.06 -1.18
N GLY A 332 -11.64 -1.77 -1.91
CA GLY A 332 -11.70 -1.35 -3.31
C GLY A 332 -12.23 0.08 -3.51
N TYR A 333 -12.17 0.93 -2.49
CA TYR A 333 -12.59 2.32 -2.62
C TYR A 333 -11.51 3.14 -3.30
N ASP A 334 -11.87 3.85 -4.38
CA ASP A 334 -10.96 4.67 -5.16
C ASP A 334 -11.07 6.18 -4.84
N GLY A 335 -11.96 6.57 -3.93
CA GLY A 335 -12.08 7.94 -3.44
C GLY A 335 -12.95 8.01 -2.19
N VAL A 336 -13.01 9.20 -1.57
CA VAL A 336 -13.87 9.43 -0.40
C VAL A 336 -14.71 10.69 -0.59
N ILE A 337 -16.02 10.56 -0.35
CA ILE A 337 -16.95 11.67 -0.34
C ILE A 337 -17.39 11.94 1.11
N PHE A 338 -17.02 13.10 1.63
CA PHE A 338 -17.57 13.59 2.89
C PHE A 338 -18.75 14.52 2.64
N THR A 339 -19.87 14.26 3.31
CA THR A 339 -21.03 15.17 3.39
C THR A 339 -21.10 15.87 4.74
N ALA A 340 -21.86 16.96 4.83
CA ALA A 340 -21.91 17.85 5.99
C ALA A 340 -20.50 18.28 6.45
N ALA A 341 -19.67 18.67 5.49
CA ALA A 341 -18.23 18.89 5.68
C ALA A 341 -17.86 20.35 6.02
N ARG A 342 -18.85 21.23 6.23
CA ARG A 342 -18.69 22.69 6.34
C ARG A 342 -17.75 23.08 7.48
N ASN A 343 -17.83 22.40 8.61
CA ASN A 343 -17.00 22.69 9.79
C ASN A 343 -15.48 22.55 9.55
N ARG A 344 -15.06 21.81 8.52
CA ARG A 344 -13.62 21.60 8.21
C ARG A 344 -13.20 22.24 6.89
N TYR A 345 -14.07 22.22 5.90
CA TYR A 345 -13.71 22.55 4.52
C TYR A 345 -14.49 23.74 3.95
N ASP A 346 -15.38 24.36 4.73
CA ASP A 346 -16.29 25.42 4.29
C ASP A 346 -17.17 25.02 3.08
N ALA A 347 -17.44 23.71 2.94
CA ALA A 347 -18.26 23.15 1.88
C ALA A 347 -19.21 22.07 2.44
N ASP A 348 -20.41 21.97 1.89
CA ASP A 348 -21.38 20.94 2.32
C ASP A 348 -20.91 19.53 1.95
N GLN A 349 -20.15 19.42 0.87
CA GLN A 349 -19.58 18.17 0.37
C GLN A 349 -18.14 18.39 -0.07
N VAL A 350 -17.30 17.39 0.15
CA VAL A 350 -15.91 17.33 -0.31
C VAL A 350 -15.63 15.96 -0.89
N LEU A 351 -14.88 15.92 -1.99
CA LEU A 351 -14.33 14.71 -2.58
C LEU A 351 -12.82 14.68 -2.32
N ILE A 352 -12.30 13.54 -1.90
CA ILE A 352 -10.87 13.27 -1.76
C ILE A 352 -10.51 12.17 -2.74
N VAL A 353 -9.53 12.46 -3.60
CA VAL A 353 -8.94 11.47 -4.53
C VAL A 353 -7.50 11.19 -4.16
N PHE A 354 -6.99 10.02 -4.55
CA PHE A 354 -5.67 9.55 -4.14
C PHE A 354 -4.63 9.63 -5.25
N ARG A 355 -5.05 9.79 -6.51
CA ARG A 355 -4.16 9.88 -7.68
C ARG A 355 -4.52 11.05 -8.60
N ARG A 356 -3.55 11.54 -9.36
CA ARG A 356 -3.78 12.63 -10.34
C ARG A 356 -4.46 12.12 -11.62
N GLY A 357 -4.27 10.85 -11.97
CA GLY A 357 -4.99 10.20 -13.07
C GLY A 357 -6.50 10.10 -12.87
N GLN A 358 -7.00 10.42 -11.67
CA GLN A 358 -8.44 10.54 -11.38
C GLN A 358 -9.00 11.92 -11.75
N LEU A 359 -8.17 12.86 -12.20
CA LEU A 359 -8.53 14.23 -12.51
C LEU A 359 -8.41 14.51 -14.01
N ALA A 360 -9.40 15.22 -14.54
CA ALA A 360 -9.32 15.88 -15.83
C ALA A 360 -9.50 17.40 -15.63
N GLN A 361 -8.46 18.17 -15.90
CA GLN A 361 -8.53 19.63 -15.96
C GLN A 361 -9.25 20.04 -17.25
N ILE A 362 -10.26 20.90 -17.11
CA ILE A 362 -11.04 21.42 -18.23
C ILE A 362 -10.27 22.60 -18.83
N LYS A 363 -9.92 22.50 -20.12
CA LYS A 363 -9.43 23.63 -20.92
C LYS A 363 -10.60 24.58 -21.14
N ASP A 364 -10.49 25.81 -20.62
CA ASP A 364 -11.43 26.90 -20.94
C ASP A 364 -11.12 27.52 -22.31
#